data_AF-H3G572-F1
#
_entry.id   AF-H3G572-F1
#
_cell.length_a   1.000
_cell.length_b   1.000
_cell.length_c   1.000
_cell.angle_alpha   90.00
_cell.angle_beta   90.00
_cell.angle_gamma   90.00
#
_symmetry.space_group_name_H-M   'P 1'
#
loop_
_entity.id
_entity.type
_entity.pdbx_description
1 polymer ?
#
loop_
_entity_poly.entity_id
_entity_poly.type
_entity_poly.pdbx_seq_one_letter_code
_entity_poly.pdbx_strand_id
1 'polypeptide(L)' 'FKWFYGMSSSGATKKYNGGVVEYRAFEGKSVTVPYRGAVAFTYTEIWTAYLRTHLRGCQQTEEYKTRYELT' A
#
# COMPACT_ATOMS: atom_id res chain seq x y z
N PHE A 1 -8.29 0.20 -18.30
CA PHE A 1 -7.65 -0.81 -17.43
C PHE A 1 -6.14 -0.71 -17.57
N LYS A 2 -5.37 -1.03 -16.53
CA LYS A 2 -3.89 -1.07 -16.53
C LYS A 2 -3.40 -2.42 -16.03
N TRP A 3 -2.34 -2.93 -16.63
CA TRP A 3 -1.73 -4.19 -16.22
C TRP A 3 -0.80 -3.95 -15.03
N PHE A 4 -1.02 -4.68 -13.94
CA PHE A 4 -0.21 -4.64 -12.74
C PHE A 4 0.38 -6.02 -12.48
N TYR A 5 1.69 -6.09 -12.24
CA TYR A 5 2.38 -7.35 -11.99
C TYR A 5 3.37 -7.16 -10.85
N GLY A 6 3.40 -8.12 -9.92
CA GLY A 6 4.43 -8.15 -8.89
C GLY A 6 5.80 -8.43 -9.51
N MET A 7 6.87 -7.90 -8.90
CA MET A 7 8.24 -8.12 -9.39
C MET A 7 8.69 -9.59 -9.35
N SER A 8 8.05 -10.41 -8.50
CA SER A 8 8.24 -11.87 -8.42
C SER A 8 7.22 -12.66 -9.28
N SER A 9 6.52 -12.01 -10.20
CA SER A 9 5.57 -12.68 -11.09
C SER A 9 6.25 -13.22 -12.35
N SER A 10 5.64 -14.24 -12.95
CA SER A 10 6.11 -14.84 -14.20
C SER A 10 6.30 -13.82 -15.33
N GLY A 11 5.41 -12.83 -15.42
CA GLY A 11 5.50 -11.73 -16.39
C GLY A 11 6.72 -10.82 -16.18
N ALA A 12 7.06 -10.52 -14.92
CA ALA A 12 8.21 -9.68 -14.59
C ALA A 12 9.53 -10.43 -14.80
N THR A 13 9.63 -11.66 -14.31
CA THR A 13 10.86 -12.47 -14.44
C THR A 13 11.21 -12.74 -15.90
N LYS A 14 10.21 -13.03 -16.74
CA LYS A 14 10.41 -13.22 -18.19
C LYS A 14 10.90 -11.94 -18.88
N LYS A 15 10.47 -10.76 -18.43
CA LYS A 15 10.81 -9.47 -19.04
C LYS A 15 12.19 -8.96 -18.64
N TYR A 16 12.62 -9.18 -17.40
CA TYR A 16 13.85 -8.58 -16.86
C TYR A 16 15.00 -9.55 -16.60
N ASN A 17 14.73 -10.85 -16.39
CA ASN A 17 15.76 -11.83 -15.99
C ASN A 17 16.10 -12.88 -17.07
N GLY A 18 15.68 -12.66 -18.33
CA GLY A 18 16.11 -13.49 -19.47
C GLY A 18 15.49 -14.91 -19.52
N GLY A 19 14.61 -15.27 -18.59
CA GLY A 19 13.97 -16.57 -18.56
C GLY A 19 13.57 -17.01 -17.16
N VAL A 20 12.75 -18.05 -17.11
CA VAL A 20 12.29 -18.68 -15.87
C VAL A 20 13.25 -19.81 -15.55
N VAL A 21 13.94 -19.72 -14.42
CA VAL A 21 14.71 -20.86 -13.92
C VAL A 21 13.70 -21.87 -13.37
N GLU A 22 13.63 -23.07 -13.95
CA GLU A 22 12.55 -24.05 -13.73
C GLU A 22 12.32 -24.45 -12.26
N TYR A 23 13.32 -24.25 -11.40
CA TYR A 23 13.23 -24.60 -9.97
C TYR A 23 12.61 -23.50 -9.09
N ARG A 24 12.29 -22.30 -9.62
CA ARG A 24 11.77 -21.18 -8.81
C ARG A 24 10.27 -21.02 -9.00
N ALA A 25 9.50 -21.34 -7.96
CA ALA A 25 8.08 -21.03 -7.92
C ALA A 25 7.85 -19.50 -7.92
N PHE A 26 6.88 -19.03 -8.71
CA PHE A 26 6.51 -17.62 -8.72
C PHE A 26 5.59 -17.31 -7.54
N GLU A 27 6.00 -16.34 -6.73
CA GLU A 27 5.18 -15.85 -5.62
C GLU A 27 4.32 -14.63 -6.03
N GLY A 28 4.64 -14.01 -7.18
CA GLY A 28 3.93 -12.84 -7.69
C GLY A 28 2.77 -13.18 -8.63
N LYS A 29 1.67 -12.43 -8.51
CA LYS A 29 0.52 -12.49 -9.42
C LYS A 29 0.53 -11.32 -10.41
N SER A 30 -0.10 -11.53 -11.57
CA SER A 30 -0.38 -10.51 -12.56
C SER A 30 -1.89 -10.27 -12.61
N VAL A 31 -2.32 -9.01 -12.48
CA VAL A 31 -3.73 -8.63 -12.39
C VAL A 31 -3.97 -7.38 -13.22
N THR A 32 -5.14 -7.29 -13.83
CA THR A 32 -5.58 -6.11 -14.57
C THR A 32 -6.43 -5.24 -13.66
N VAL A 33 -5.97 -4.03 -13.37
CA VAL A 33 -6.62 -3.09 -12.45
C VAL A 33 -7.37 -2.01 -13.24
N PRO A 34 -8.60 -1.64 -12.86
CA PRO A 34 -9.28 -0.50 -13.46
C PRO A 34 -8.46 0.79 -13.25
N TYR A 35 -8.48 1.66 -14.25
CA TYR A 35 -7.71 2.90 -14.17
C TYR A 35 -8.41 3.90 -13.23
N ARG A 36 -7.65 4.47 -12.28
CA ARG A 36 -8.17 5.34 -11.22
C ARG A 36 -7.87 6.84 -11.43
N GLY A 37 -7.38 7.24 -12.60
CA GLY A 37 -7.03 8.64 -12.87
C GLY A 37 -5.62 9.04 -12.42
N ALA A 38 -5.43 10.31 -12.07
CA ALA A 38 -4.13 10.88 -11.70
C ALA A 38 -3.68 10.45 -10.30
N VAL A 39 -2.37 10.25 -10.12
CA VAL A 39 -1.78 9.74 -8.86
C VAL A 39 -1.95 10.72 -7.70
N ALA A 40 -2.00 12.02 -7.98
CA ALA A 40 -2.12 13.07 -6.96
C ALA A 40 -3.34 12.87 -6.05
N PHE A 41 -4.49 12.45 -6.61
CA PHE A 41 -5.70 12.21 -5.84
C PHE A 41 -5.52 11.06 -4.84
N THR A 42 -5.00 9.91 -5.29
CA THR A 42 -4.73 8.75 -4.42
C THR A 42 -3.72 9.09 -3.32
N TYR A 43 -2.70 9.89 -3.64
CA TYR A 43 -1.71 10.34 -2.66
C TYR A 43 -2.36 11.19 -1.57
N THR A 44 -3.14 12.21 -1.96
CA THR A 44 -3.86 13.07 -1.02
C THR A 44 -4.83 12.28 -0.15
N GLU A 45 -5.54 11.29 -0.69
CA GLU A 45 -6.44 10.42 0.07
C GLU A 45 -5.70 9.62 1.15
N ILE A 46 -4.59 8.95 0.79
CA ILE A 46 -3.79 8.17 1.74
C ILE A 46 -3.20 9.07 2.83
N TRP A 47 -2.64 10.21 2.43
CA TRP A 47 -2.05 11.16 3.36
C TRP A 47 -3.08 11.72 4.34
N THR A 48 -4.25 12.12 3.83
CA THR A 48 -5.34 12.63 4.66
C THR A 48 -5.86 11.56 5.61
N ALA A 49 -5.96 10.31 5.17
CA ALA A 49 -6.38 9.20 6.03
C ALA A 49 -5.37 8.96 7.17
N TYR A 50 -4.07 8.97 6.88
CA TYR A 50 -3.01 8.85 7.89
C TYR A 50 -3.04 10.00 8.90
N LEU A 51 -3.16 11.25 8.44
CA LEU A 51 -3.24 12.41 9.33
C LEU A 51 -4.48 12.34 10.23
N ARG A 52 -5.63 11.90 9.71
CA ARG A 52 -6.85 11.72 10.52
C ARG A 52 -6.69 10.67 11.61
N THR A 53 -6.03 9.54 11.33
CA THR A 53 -5.82 8.50 12.35
C THR A 53 -4.81 8.97 13.39
N HIS A 54 -3.73 9.63 12.96
CA HIS A 54 -2.71 10.16 13.85
C HIS A 54 -3.26 11.23 14.80
N LEU A 55 -3.99 12.22 14.28
CA LEU A 55 -4.58 13.30 15.09
C LEU A 55 -5.64 12.79 16.06
N ARG A 56 -6.48 11.83 15.65
CA ARG A 56 -7.45 11.20 16.56
C ARG A 56 -6.77 10.40 17.67
N GLY A 57 -5.71 9.65 17.34
CA GLY A 57 -4.90 8.96 18.34
C GLY A 57 -4.30 9.93 19.37
N CYS A 58 -3.81 11.08 18.92
CA CYS A 58 -3.28 12.12 19.80
C CYS A 58 -4.35 12.67 20.76
N GLN A 59 -5.52 13.07 20.24
CA GLN A 59 -6.63 13.57 21.06
C GLN A 59 -7.11 12.56 22.10
N GLN A 60 -7.18 11.28 21.72
CA GLN A 60 -7.62 10.23 22.62
C GLN A 60 -6.63 9.98 23.77
N THR A 61 -5.32 10.18 23.53
CA THR A 61 -4.30 10.07 24.60
C THR A 61 -4.35 11.24 25.58
N GLU A 62 -4.64 12.46 25.12
CA GLU A 62 -4.78 13.62 25.99
C GLU A 62 -6.07 13.56 26.81
N GLU A 63 -7.19 13.16 26.19
CA GLU A 63 -8.47 12.96 26.85
C GLU A 63 -8.40 11.83 27.90
N TYR A 64 -7.66 10.77 27.62
CA TYR A 64 -7.40 9.71 28.59
C TYR A 64 -6.58 10.22 29.79
N LYS A 65 -5.52 10.99 29.56
CA LYS A 65 -4.69 11.57 30.64
C LYS A 65 -5.48 12.53 31.54
N THR A 66 -6.36 13.36 30.96
CA THR A 66 -7.23 14.27 31.72
C THR A 66 -8.35 13.53 32.46
N ARG A 67 -8.91 12.46 31.88
CA ARG A 67 -9.97 11.66 32.50
C ARG A 67 -9.51 10.83 33.71
N TYR A 68 -8.24 10.44 33.76
CA TYR A 68 -7.70 9.59 34.83
C TYR A 68 -6.74 10.32 35.80
N GLU A 69 -6.70 11.66 35.79
CA GLU A 69 -5.84 12.48 36.67
C GLU A 69 -4.39 11.96 36.79
N LEU A 70 -3.83 11.46 35.70
CA LEU A 70 -2.42 11.08 35.64
C LEU A 70 -1.62 12.28 35.16
N THR A 71 -1.35 13.22 36.09
CA THR A 71 -0.29 14.24 35.97
C THR A 71 0.98 13.75 36.63
#